data_AF-A0A812Q3F3-F1
#
_entry.id   AF-A0A812Q3F3-F1
#
_cell.length_a   1.000
_cell.length_b   1.000
_cell.length_c   1.000
_cell.angle_alpha   90.00
_cell.angle_beta   90.00
_cell.angle_gamma   90.00
#
_symmetry.space_group_name_H-M   'P 1'
#
loop_
_entity.id
_entity.type
_entity.pdbx_description
1 polymer ?
#
loop_
_entity_poly.entity_id
_entity_poly.type
_entity_poly.pdbx_seq_one_letter_code
_entity_poly.pdbx_strand_id
1 'polypeptide(L)'
;MSMSIQLRVRLASMRFASSHCICVGLQWAFQAQVKRSEVIPPLCPDPLSAAMKLAALLIAAVLQNTAGMKLGSLESKSVQLGDKRNQSALLGKTAVQLEPEAFALFGAKNTPELAELKKQMANSIKNEMKPALMANLQKVQAQVDAAAKAGNQCGSKALEEASEYNSKFSSAKDAHATCRGEESTLIRENKTCSTELTELTTAKETQCNAVTALEQSQSRASEACATASGESYLAQMERLRSHFDQAVTEYKNQKDLCSTATAKVGKKLGQEWKATECQAIETSHIEKKIACNQAQATMDSSSCAYSEAATVACKTCYTDAATSYESSKPGFASQQQSMRHEMEAILRITCYLNALDDADKSAALTTCSGQDHSTDAEVVSIALTYPNPLEASCSAPSGVAGTAEYEASVYGVLPSDAPAAACAASCCDTSPQLRKVFTSCGANGPYGPSQDDCDKAYGNSDVLVPTTDELKRGYQIFTVPETGSYVLLAAGAAGGQVSEGIPGKGAVVSGKFTLDKGTKLVMVVGQKGNDGDSCNDGGGGGGGGTTIAVLDQGTDQLTGDVPTDLRQKMVKPLLVAGGGAGNDDNAYWGCKHRFQISGSLVAQILVP
;
A
#
# COMPACT_ATOMS: atom_id res chain seq x y z
N MET A 1 4.10 -28.12 55.39
CA MET A 1 2.85 -28.78 55.81
C MET A 1 2.39 -29.67 54.66
N SER A 2 2.10 -30.95 54.94
CA SER A 2 1.70 -31.93 53.92
C SER A 2 0.32 -32.47 54.30
N MET A 3 -0.60 -32.55 53.35
CA MET A 3 -1.80 -33.37 53.51
C MET A 3 -2.41 -33.77 52.16
N SER A 4 -2.01 -34.94 51.68
CA SER A 4 -2.79 -35.74 50.73
C SER A 4 -4.08 -36.23 51.41
N ILE A 5 -5.17 -36.42 50.66
CA ILE A 5 -6.21 -37.43 50.93
C ILE A 5 -6.85 -37.82 49.59
N GLN A 6 -6.86 -39.11 49.28
CA GLN A 6 -7.78 -39.70 48.29
C GLN A 6 -9.06 -40.15 49.00
N LEU A 7 -10.21 -40.18 48.31
CA LEU A 7 -11.12 -41.34 48.45
C LEU A 7 -12.15 -41.56 47.32
N ARG A 8 -12.01 -42.71 46.66
CA ARG A 8 -13.03 -43.68 46.20
C ARG A 8 -14.31 -43.24 45.45
N VAL A 9 -14.40 -43.82 44.25
CA VAL A 9 -15.63 -44.19 43.52
C VAL A 9 -16.54 -45.13 44.35
N ARG A 10 -17.88 -44.91 44.32
CA ARG A 10 -18.87 -46.01 44.33
C ARG A 10 -20.25 -45.61 43.75
N LEU A 11 -20.69 -46.45 42.81
CA LEU A 11 -22.01 -46.76 42.24
C LEU A 11 -23.28 -45.94 42.60
N ALA A 12 -24.03 -45.61 41.54
CA ALA A 12 -25.48 -45.81 41.31
C ALA A 12 -26.50 -45.21 42.33
N SER A 13 -27.62 -44.61 41.90
CA SER A 13 -28.60 -45.21 40.98
C SER A 13 -29.69 -44.23 40.50
N MET A 14 -30.45 -44.69 39.48
CA MET A 14 -31.85 -44.34 39.16
C MET A 14 -32.24 -43.05 38.39
N ARG A 15 -32.75 -43.33 37.16
CA ARG A 15 -34.02 -42.86 36.59
C ARG A 15 -34.15 -41.38 36.19
N PHE A 16 -33.75 -41.10 34.96
CA PHE A 16 -34.37 -40.03 34.17
C PHE A 16 -35.74 -40.49 33.66
N ALA A 17 -36.77 -39.69 33.91
CA ALA A 17 -38.06 -39.76 33.22
C ALA A 17 -38.45 -38.35 32.77
N SER A 18 -38.55 -38.19 31.44
CA SER A 18 -39.37 -37.21 30.72
C SER A 18 -39.31 -35.71 31.09
N SER A 19 -39.12 -34.89 30.04
CA SER A 19 -39.97 -33.75 29.65
C SER A 19 -39.35 -32.35 29.54
N HIS A 20 -39.30 -31.92 28.28
CA HIS A 20 -39.60 -30.57 27.78
C HIS A 20 -38.58 -29.44 28.03
N CYS A 21 -37.96 -29.00 26.92
CA CYS A 21 -37.15 -27.79 26.82
C CYS A 21 -38.01 -26.52 26.74
N ILE A 22 -37.48 -25.41 27.28
CA ILE A 22 -37.86 -24.03 26.94
C ILE A 22 -36.57 -23.28 26.60
N CYS A 23 -36.57 -22.46 25.55
CA CYS A 23 -35.38 -21.80 25.01
C CYS A 23 -35.09 -20.42 25.65
N VAL A 24 -33.90 -20.28 26.27
CA VAL A 24 -33.02 -19.07 26.44
C VAL A 24 -31.60 -19.62 26.76
N GLY A 25 -30.44 -19.06 26.38
CA GLY A 25 -30.08 -17.92 25.51
C GLY A 25 -28.57 -17.57 25.67
N LEU A 26 -28.09 -16.57 24.92
CA LEU A 26 -26.77 -15.89 25.03
C LEU A 26 -25.47 -16.73 25.24
N GLN A 27 -24.78 -17.01 24.12
CA GLN A 27 -23.54 -16.33 23.71
C GLN A 27 -22.47 -15.95 24.78
N TRP A 28 -21.26 -16.53 24.71
CA TRP A 28 -20.00 -15.82 24.33
C TRP A 28 -18.78 -16.77 24.16
N ALA A 29 -17.99 -16.49 23.11
CA ALA A 29 -16.56 -16.76 22.85
C ALA A 29 -15.85 -18.08 23.29
N PHE A 30 -15.29 -18.81 22.29
CA PHE A 30 -13.82 -18.95 22.13
C PHE A 30 -13.43 -19.42 20.72
N GLN A 31 -12.45 -18.76 20.09
CA GLN A 31 -11.70 -19.19 18.89
C GLN A 31 -10.47 -20.03 19.34
N ALA A 32 -9.79 -20.89 18.57
CA ALA A 32 -9.94 -21.37 17.18
C ALA A 32 -9.23 -22.75 17.06
N GLN A 33 -9.66 -23.60 16.11
CA GLN A 33 -8.81 -24.17 15.05
C GLN A 33 -9.57 -25.19 14.18
N VAL A 34 -9.81 -24.77 12.94
CA VAL A 34 -9.94 -25.55 11.70
C VAL A 34 -10.21 -27.07 11.84
N LYS A 35 -11.48 -27.46 11.70
CA LYS A 35 -11.82 -28.61 10.84
C LYS A 35 -13.12 -28.36 10.08
N ARG A 36 -12.99 -28.41 8.75
CA ARG A 36 -13.98 -28.11 7.71
C ARG A 36 -15.23 -28.99 7.85
N SER A 37 -16.34 -28.40 8.29
CA SER A 37 -17.69 -28.99 8.21
C SER A 37 -18.76 -27.91 8.43
N GLU A 38 -18.83 -26.93 7.52
CA GLU A 38 -19.92 -25.96 7.56
C GLU A 38 -21.23 -26.61 7.09
N VAL A 39 -22.13 -26.64 8.06
CA VAL A 39 -23.49 -27.15 8.03
C VAL A 39 -24.29 -26.42 6.95
N ILE A 40 -24.86 -27.19 6.02
CA ILE A 40 -25.93 -26.74 5.13
C ILE A 40 -27.11 -26.30 6.02
N PRO A 41 -27.66 -25.07 5.88
CA PRO A 41 -28.86 -24.68 6.63
C PRO A 41 -30.02 -25.63 6.27
N PRO A 42 -30.94 -25.90 7.21
CA PRO A 42 -31.88 -27.01 7.06
C PRO A 42 -32.73 -26.85 5.80
N LEU A 43 -32.76 -27.93 5.00
CA LEU A 43 -33.75 -28.16 3.96
C LEU A 43 -35.12 -27.70 4.45
N CYS A 44 -35.77 -26.80 3.72
CA CYS A 44 -37.15 -26.43 4.03
C CYS A 44 -38.00 -27.71 4.06
N PRO A 45 -38.88 -27.89 5.07
CA PRO A 45 -39.69 -29.10 5.16
C PRO A 45 -40.61 -29.21 3.94
N ASP A 46 -40.52 -30.32 3.22
CA ASP A 46 -41.20 -30.54 1.95
C ASP A 46 -42.72 -30.24 2.02
N PRO A 47 -43.21 -29.20 1.32
CA PRO A 47 -44.65 -28.97 1.18
C PRO A 47 -45.33 -30.11 0.39
N LEU A 48 -44.57 -30.82 -0.46
CA LEU A 48 -44.96 -32.07 -1.10
C LEU A 48 -45.53 -33.08 -0.11
N SER A 49 -44.97 -33.17 1.11
CA SER A 49 -45.47 -34.13 2.09
C SER A 49 -46.90 -33.83 2.52
N ALA A 50 -47.34 -32.56 2.54
CA ALA A 50 -48.72 -32.21 2.89
C ALA A 50 -49.67 -32.40 1.71
N ALA A 51 -49.31 -31.93 0.51
CA ALA A 51 -50.16 -32.01 -0.67
C ALA A 51 -50.31 -33.43 -1.22
N MET A 52 -49.23 -34.23 -1.27
CA MET A 52 -49.32 -35.65 -1.64
C MET A 52 -50.06 -36.48 -0.58
N LYS A 53 -49.90 -36.16 0.72
CA LYS A 53 -50.75 -36.77 1.76
C LYS A 53 -52.21 -36.38 1.60
N LEU A 54 -52.51 -35.14 1.21
CA LEU A 54 -53.89 -34.68 0.98
C LEU A 54 -54.52 -35.40 -0.23
N ALA A 55 -53.80 -35.53 -1.35
CA ALA A 55 -54.24 -36.31 -2.50
C ALA A 55 -54.42 -37.81 -2.15
N ALA A 56 -53.47 -38.41 -1.44
CA ALA A 56 -53.58 -39.79 -0.97
C ALA A 56 -54.71 -39.98 0.07
N LEU A 57 -54.98 -38.99 0.93
CA LEU A 57 -56.09 -38.98 1.88
C LEU A 57 -57.44 -38.81 1.18
N LEU A 58 -57.53 -38.00 0.12
CA LEU A 58 -58.73 -37.88 -0.72
C LEU A 58 -59.02 -39.21 -1.45
N ILE A 59 -57.99 -39.85 -2.01
CA ILE A 59 -58.11 -41.19 -2.63
C ILE A 59 -58.50 -42.24 -1.56
N ALA A 60 -57.92 -42.18 -0.36
CA ALA A 60 -58.27 -43.07 0.75
C ALA A 60 -59.69 -42.84 1.30
N ALA A 61 -60.19 -41.59 1.29
CA ALA A 61 -61.56 -41.26 1.68
C ALA A 61 -62.58 -41.82 0.67
N VAL A 62 -62.25 -41.81 -0.63
CA VAL A 62 -63.05 -42.48 -1.67
C VAL A 62 -63.06 -44.00 -1.46
N LEU A 63 -61.93 -44.61 -1.09
CA LEU A 63 -61.82 -46.05 -0.80
C LEU A 63 -62.63 -46.51 0.43
N GLN A 64 -63.07 -45.60 1.32
CA GLN A 64 -63.78 -45.96 2.56
C GLN A 64 -65.31 -45.93 2.46
N ASN A 65 -65.90 -45.45 1.36
CA ASN A 65 -67.32 -45.08 1.35
C ASN A 65 -68.22 -45.99 0.50
N THR A 66 -68.43 -47.23 0.96
CA THR A 66 -69.45 -48.17 0.44
C THR A 66 -70.63 -48.38 1.39
N ALA A 67 -71.05 -47.33 2.12
CA ALA A 67 -72.38 -47.23 2.76
C ALA A 67 -72.66 -45.76 3.09
N GLY A 68 -73.66 -45.15 2.44
CA GLY A 68 -73.77 -43.69 2.42
C GLY A 68 -74.30 -43.04 3.71
N MET A 69 -73.92 -41.76 3.92
CA MET A 69 -74.80 -40.75 4.54
C MET A 69 -74.31 -39.31 4.28
N LYS A 70 -75.23 -38.35 4.52
CA LYS A 70 -75.24 -36.92 4.16
C LYS A 70 -73.93 -36.11 4.28
N LEU A 71 -73.77 -35.20 3.31
CA LEU A 71 -72.93 -34.00 3.36
C LEU A 71 -73.08 -33.20 4.67
N GLY A 72 -71.96 -32.86 5.32
CA GLY A 72 -71.93 -31.92 6.44
C GLY A 72 -70.54 -31.75 7.08
N SER A 73 -70.01 -30.52 7.05
CA SER A 73 -68.78 -30.06 7.75
C SER A 73 -67.46 -30.71 7.32
N LEU A 74 -66.82 -30.16 6.29
CA LEU A 74 -65.54 -30.62 5.73
C LEU A 74 -64.27 -30.05 6.40
N GLU A 75 -64.38 -29.12 7.36
CA GLU A 75 -63.21 -28.37 7.89
C GLU A 75 -62.71 -28.82 9.28
N SER A 76 -63.40 -29.72 10.00
CA SER A 76 -63.12 -29.98 11.42
C SER A 76 -62.63 -31.40 11.78
N LYS A 77 -62.35 -32.28 10.80
CA LYS A 77 -62.07 -33.72 11.05
C LYS A 77 -60.83 -34.32 10.39
N SER A 78 -59.95 -33.53 9.79
CA SER A 78 -58.71 -33.99 9.14
C SER A 78 -57.63 -34.56 10.10
N VAL A 79 -57.85 -34.52 11.42
CA VAL A 79 -56.81 -34.84 12.44
C VAL A 79 -57.05 -36.17 13.19
N GLN A 80 -58.22 -36.84 13.08
CA GLN A 80 -58.55 -38.01 13.95
C GLN A 80 -59.24 -39.22 13.28
N LEU A 81 -58.78 -39.65 12.10
CA LEU A 81 -59.11 -40.97 11.52
C LEU A 81 -57.81 -41.60 10.98
N GLY A 82 -57.48 -42.89 11.16
CA GLY A 82 -58.16 -43.99 11.86
C GLY A 82 -57.62 -45.34 11.35
N ASP A 83 -57.01 -46.15 12.23
CA ASP A 83 -56.30 -47.43 11.98
C ASP A 83 -55.01 -47.36 11.12
N LYS A 84 -53.87 -47.71 11.76
CA LYS A 84 -52.52 -47.66 11.19
C LYS A 84 -52.16 -48.85 10.30
N ARG A 85 -52.97 -49.91 10.26
CA ARG A 85 -52.60 -51.18 9.58
C ARG A 85 -52.59 -51.08 8.05
N ASN A 86 -53.42 -50.22 7.46
CA ASN A 86 -53.48 -50.07 6.00
C ASN A 86 -52.53 -48.99 5.43
N GLN A 87 -52.04 -48.05 6.25
CA GLN A 87 -51.08 -47.03 5.80
C GLN A 87 -49.74 -47.63 5.34
N SER A 88 -49.27 -48.69 6.00
CA SER A 88 -48.01 -49.36 5.66
C SER A 88 -48.02 -50.02 4.27
N ALA A 89 -49.19 -50.31 3.70
CA ALA A 89 -49.31 -50.97 2.40
C ALA A 89 -49.31 -49.98 1.21
N LEU A 90 -49.69 -48.71 1.44
CA LEU A 90 -49.63 -47.66 0.41
C LEU A 90 -48.30 -46.90 0.42
N LEU A 91 -47.69 -46.68 1.59
CA LEU A 91 -46.48 -45.85 1.75
C LEU A 91 -45.20 -46.43 1.11
N GLY A 92 -45.25 -47.65 0.56
CA GLY A 92 -44.12 -48.31 -0.13
C GLY A 92 -44.30 -48.50 -1.64
N LYS A 93 -45.41 -48.01 -2.23
CA LYS A 93 -45.69 -48.14 -3.67
C LYS A 93 -45.26 -46.89 -4.44
N THR A 94 -44.67 -47.07 -5.62
CA THR A 94 -44.46 -45.96 -6.57
C THR A 94 -45.76 -45.54 -7.25
N ALA A 95 -45.82 -44.35 -7.87
CA ALA A 95 -47.03 -43.88 -8.57
C ALA A 95 -47.56 -44.91 -9.60
N VAL A 96 -46.66 -45.51 -10.38
CA VAL A 96 -46.94 -46.59 -11.36
C VAL A 96 -47.60 -47.82 -10.72
N GLN A 97 -47.28 -48.12 -9.46
CA GLN A 97 -47.86 -49.27 -8.73
C GLN A 97 -49.24 -48.98 -8.12
N LEU A 98 -49.73 -47.73 -8.20
CA LEU A 98 -51.08 -47.32 -7.80
C LEU A 98 -52.01 -47.12 -9.01
N GLU A 99 -51.48 -46.99 -10.24
CA GLU A 99 -52.28 -46.79 -11.45
C GLU A 99 -53.36 -47.88 -11.69
N PRO A 100 -53.12 -49.19 -11.48
CA PRO A 100 -54.17 -50.21 -11.68
C PRO A 100 -55.33 -50.10 -10.68
N GLU A 101 -55.03 -49.72 -9.44
CA GLU A 101 -56.02 -49.56 -8.36
C GLU A 101 -56.86 -48.28 -8.57
N ALA A 102 -56.25 -47.23 -9.13
CA ALA A 102 -56.94 -46.03 -9.59
C ALA A 102 -57.81 -46.29 -10.83
N PHE A 103 -57.33 -47.08 -11.80
CA PHE A 103 -58.07 -47.42 -13.02
C PHE A 103 -59.42 -48.10 -12.73
N ALA A 104 -59.46 -48.96 -11.70
CA ALA A 104 -60.69 -49.62 -11.26
C ALA A 104 -61.73 -48.65 -10.64
N LEU A 105 -61.28 -47.55 -10.02
CA LEU A 105 -62.14 -46.51 -9.46
C LEU A 105 -62.76 -45.61 -10.53
N PHE A 106 -62.04 -45.34 -11.63
CA PHE A 106 -62.51 -44.48 -12.72
C PHE A 106 -63.45 -45.18 -13.73
N GLY A 107 -63.66 -46.50 -13.60
CA GLY A 107 -64.63 -47.27 -14.39
C GLY A 107 -66.10 -47.13 -13.95
N ALA A 108 -66.40 -46.32 -12.93
CA ALA A 108 -67.75 -46.12 -12.41
C ALA A 108 -68.63 -45.23 -13.33
N LYS A 109 -69.95 -45.41 -13.25
CA LYS A 109 -70.92 -44.55 -13.98
C LYS A 109 -70.82 -43.10 -13.51
N ASN A 110 -70.94 -42.13 -14.43
CA ASN A 110 -70.95 -40.70 -14.09
C ASN A 110 -72.10 -40.38 -13.11
N THR A 111 -71.77 -40.21 -11.83
CA THR A 111 -72.69 -39.70 -10.81
C THR A 111 -72.53 -38.19 -10.65
N PRO A 112 -73.56 -37.45 -10.16
CA PRO A 112 -73.44 -36.04 -9.83
C PRO A 112 -72.33 -35.75 -8.81
N GLU A 113 -72.07 -36.70 -7.91
CA GLU A 113 -71.02 -36.62 -6.87
C GLU A 113 -69.61 -36.68 -7.48
N LEU A 114 -69.39 -37.54 -8.48
CA LEU A 114 -68.11 -37.62 -9.21
C LEU A 114 -67.85 -36.35 -10.03
N ALA A 115 -68.89 -35.76 -10.63
CA ALA A 115 -68.77 -34.52 -11.40
C ALA A 115 -68.37 -33.32 -10.52
N GLU A 116 -68.94 -33.19 -9.32
CA GLU A 116 -68.57 -32.14 -8.37
C GLU A 116 -67.17 -32.36 -7.78
N LEU A 117 -66.78 -33.61 -7.46
CA LEU A 117 -65.41 -33.93 -7.03
C LEU A 117 -64.36 -33.57 -8.09
N LYS A 118 -64.61 -33.92 -9.36
CA LYS A 118 -63.74 -33.54 -10.50
C LYS A 118 -63.57 -32.02 -10.60
N LYS A 119 -64.66 -31.27 -10.47
CA LYS A 119 -64.66 -29.79 -10.51
C LYS A 119 -63.86 -29.19 -9.35
N GLN A 120 -63.95 -29.77 -8.15
CA GLN A 120 -63.15 -29.37 -7.00
C GLN A 120 -61.65 -29.65 -7.22
N MET A 121 -61.28 -30.85 -7.68
CA MET A 121 -59.89 -31.18 -8.01
C MET A 121 -59.32 -30.28 -9.12
N ALA A 122 -60.08 -30.01 -10.18
CA ALA A 122 -59.66 -29.10 -11.25
C ALA A 122 -59.48 -27.65 -10.75
N ASN A 123 -60.32 -27.19 -9.83
CA ASN A 123 -60.17 -25.88 -9.19
C ASN A 123 -58.93 -25.81 -8.31
N SER A 124 -58.66 -26.79 -7.45
CA SER A 124 -57.45 -26.78 -6.60
C SER A 124 -56.17 -26.92 -7.44
N ILE A 125 -56.17 -27.72 -8.51
CA ILE A 125 -55.05 -27.76 -9.46
C ILE A 125 -54.78 -26.37 -10.05
N LYS A 126 -55.82 -25.70 -10.55
CA LYS A 126 -55.71 -24.40 -11.25
C LYS A 126 -55.36 -23.25 -10.32
N ASN A 127 -55.99 -23.19 -9.15
CA ASN A 127 -55.99 -22.00 -8.29
C ASN A 127 -55.05 -22.12 -7.08
N GLU A 128 -54.61 -23.34 -6.71
CA GLU A 128 -53.73 -23.57 -5.57
C GLU A 128 -52.41 -24.23 -5.99
N MET A 129 -52.46 -25.41 -6.62
CA MET A 129 -51.25 -26.21 -6.90
C MET A 129 -50.33 -25.54 -7.92
N LYS A 130 -50.84 -25.14 -9.10
CA LYS A 130 -50.04 -24.46 -10.13
C LYS A 130 -49.48 -23.11 -9.63
N PRO A 131 -50.26 -22.23 -8.98
CA PRO A 131 -49.72 -21.00 -8.40
C PRO A 131 -48.70 -21.23 -7.27
N ALA A 132 -48.90 -22.21 -6.40
CA ALA A 132 -47.94 -22.53 -5.33
C ALA A 132 -46.60 -23.01 -5.90
N LEU A 133 -46.62 -23.83 -6.95
CA LEU A 133 -45.43 -24.30 -7.65
C LEU A 133 -44.66 -23.14 -8.31
N MET A 134 -45.37 -22.21 -8.97
CA MET A 134 -44.78 -21.01 -9.56
C MET A 134 -44.25 -20.03 -8.51
N ALA A 135 -44.92 -19.90 -7.37
CA ALA A 135 -44.41 -19.13 -6.22
C ALA A 135 -43.15 -19.78 -5.61
N ASN A 136 -43.00 -21.10 -5.69
CA ASN A 136 -41.77 -21.79 -5.29
C ASN A 136 -40.63 -21.51 -6.29
N LEU A 137 -40.91 -21.59 -7.60
CA LEU A 137 -39.95 -21.22 -8.66
C LEU A 137 -39.42 -19.79 -8.46
N GLN A 138 -40.29 -18.82 -8.15
CA GLN A 138 -39.89 -17.45 -7.84
C GLN A 138 -38.99 -17.34 -6.60
N LYS A 139 -39.24 -18.15 -5.54
CA LYS A 139 -38.35 -18.20 -4.36
C LYS A 139 -36.98 -18.76 -4.70
N VAL A 140 -36.91 -19.82 -5.51
CA VAL A 140 -35.63 -20.40 -5.97
C VAL A 140 -34.90 -19.41 -6.87
N GLN A 141 -35.59 -18.70 -7.77
CA GLN A 141 -34.98 -17.64 -8.57
C GLN A 141 -34.40 -16.52 -7.69
N ALA A 142 -35.12 -16.08 -6.65
CA ALA A 142 -34.60 -15.09 -5.70
C ALA A 142 -33.34 -15.57 -4.95
N GLN A 143 -33.21 -16.88 -4.68
CA GLN A 143 -31.99 -17.47 -4.12
C GLN A 143 -30.83 -17.47 -5.13
N VAL A 144 -31.09 -17.80 -6.41
CA VAL A 144 -30.10 -17.72 -7.50
C VAL A 144 -29.59 -16.28 -7.65
N ASP A 145 -30.50 -15.30 -7.68
CA ASP A 145 -30.19 -13.88 -7.79
C ASP A 145 -29.40 -13.36 -6.59
N ALA A 146 -29.72 -13.81 -5.38
CA ALA A 146 -29.01 -13.44 -4.15
C ALA A 146 -27.59 -14.03 -4.13
N ALA A 147 -27.43 -15.31 -4.51
CA ALA A 147 -26.14 -15.97 -4.59
C ALA A 147 -25.22 -15.31 -5.64
N ALA A 148 -25.75 -14.96 -6.82
CA ALA A 148 -25.01 -14.22 -7.85
C ALA A 148 -24.58 -12.81 -7.40
N LYS A 149 -25.34 -12.19 -6.48
CA LYS A 149 -25.09 -10.84 -5.95
C LYS A 149 -24.21 -10.81 -4.70
N ALA A 150 -23.78 -11.97 -4.16
CA ALA A 150 -22.99 -12.05 -2.93
C ALA A 150 -21.67 -11.25 -3.01
N GLY A 151 -21.04 -11.20 -4.20
CA GLY A 151 -19.81 -10.43 -4.44
C GLY A 151 -19.91 -8.91 -4.21
N ASN A 152 -21.12 -8.32 -4.23
CA ASN A 152 -21.31 -6.88 -4.06
C ASN A 152 -20.84 -6.36 -2.69
N GLN A 153 -20.85 -7.22 -1.67
CA GLN A 153 -20.47 -6.84 -0.31
C GLN A 153 -18.97 -6.97 -0.04
N CYS A 154 -18.20 -7.52 -0.99
CA CYS A 154 -16.78 -7.79 -0.81
C CYS A 154 -15.93 -6.52 -0.66
N GLY A 155 -16.30 -5.42 -1.33
CA GLY A 155 -15.61 -4.13 -1.17
C GLY A 155 -15.68 -3.62 0.28
N SER A 156 -16.89 -3.51 0.84
CA SER A 156 -17.08 -3.07 2.22
C SER A 156 -16.47 -4.02 3.25
N LYS A 157 -16.61 -5.33 3.05
CA LYS A 157 -16.05 -6.36 3.94
C LYS A 157 -14.53 -6.32 3.98
N ALA A 158 -13.88 -6.13 2.82
CA ALA A 158 -12.44 -6.02 2.72
C ALA A 158 -11.87 -4.78 3.44
N LEU A 159 -12.59 -3.66 3.43
CA LEU A 159 -12.20 -2.45 4.17
C LEU A 159 -12.32 -2.65 5.68
N GLU A 160 -13.32 -3.40 6.14
CA GLU A 160 -13.49 -3.79 7.56
C GLU A 160 -12.37 -4.74 8.01
N GLU A 161 -12.05 -5.77 7.21
CA GLU A 161 -10.94 -6.70 7.47
C GLU A 161 -9.56 -5.99 7.48
N ALA A 162 -9.37 -4.94 6.67
CA ALA A 162 -8.15 -4.15 6.63
C ALA A 162 -8.09 -2.99 7.65
N SER A 163 -9.12 -2.82 8.49
CA SER A 163 -9.27 -1.65 9.40
C SER A 163 -8.13 -1.46 10.42
N GLU A 164 -7.43 -2.52 10.81
CA GLU A 164 -6.25 -2.45 11.68
C GLU A 164 -5.11 -1.65 11.02
N TYR A 165 -4.87 -1.86 9.71
CA TYR A 165 -3.84 -1.12 8.96
C TYR A 165 -4.21 0.35 8.80
N ASN A 166 -5.49 0.66 8.54
CA ASN A 166 -5.97 2.04 8.48
C ASN A 166 -5.79 2.78 9.82
N SER A 167 -5.99 2.07 10.94
CA SER A 167 -5.77 2.61 12.29
C SER A 167 -4.30 2.92 12.55
N LYS A 168 -3.38 2.03 12.12
CA LYS A 168 -1.92 2.25 12.18
C LYS A 168 -1.49 3.45 11.34
N PHE A 169 -1.98 3.53 10.10
CA PHE A 169 -1.74 4.68 9.22
C PHE A 169 -2.20 6.01 9.85
N SER A 170 -3.42 6.04 10.41
CA SER A 170 -3.98 7.23 11.04
C SER A 170 -3.12 7.71 12.22
N SER A 171 -2.73 6.79 13.13
CA SER A 171 -1.83 7.14 14.25
C SER A 171 -0.44 7.60 13.78
N ALA A 172 0.10 6.99 12.74
CA ALA A 172 1.40 7.37 12.17
C ALA A 172 1.36 8.75 11.49
N LYS A 173 0.23 9.11 10.87
CA LYS A 173 -0.02 10.42 10.27
C LYS A 173 0.03 11.54 11.30
N ASP A 174 -0.70 11.40 12.40
CA ASP A 174 -0.73 12.42 13.45
C ASP A 174 0.65 12.58 14.13
N ALA A 175 1.36 11.46 14.33
CA ALA A 175 2.73 11.46 14.85
C ALA A 175 3.73 12.15 13.90
N HIS A 176 3.63 11.89 12.58
CA HIS A 176 4.48 12.53 11.57
C HIS A 176 4.22 14.04 11.48
N ALA A 177 2.96 14.46 11.44
CA ALA A 177 2.58 15.87 11.40
C ALA A 177 3.08 16.63 12.65
N THR A 178 2.94 16.02 13.83
CA THR A 178 3.50 16.54 15.09
C THR A 178 5.02 16.68 15.01
N CYS A 179 5.71 15.66 14.51
CA CYS A 179 7.17 15.67 14.35
C CYS A 179 7.65 16.83 13.46
N ARG A 180 6.98 17.09 12.32
CA ARG A 180 7.31 18.21 11.43
C ARG A 180 7.04 19.58 12.06
N GLY A 181 6.04 19.71 12.93
CA GLY A 181 5.80 20.92 13.73
C GLY A 181 6.94 21.22 14.72
N GLU A 182 7.51 20.17 15.31
CA GLU A 182 8.69 20.27 16.19
C GLU A 182 9.97 20.56 15.39
N GLU A 183 10.15 19.94 14.21
CA GLU A 183 11.25 20.25 13.27
C GLU A 183 11.21 21.73 12.82
N SER A 184 10.04 22.24 12.41
CA SER A 184 9.81 23.65 12.07
C SER A 184 10.19 24.59 13.21
N THR A 185 9.97 24.19 14.46
CA THR A 185 10.35 24.98 15.63
C THR A 185 11.87 25.07 15.79
N LEU A 186 12.59 23.94 15.70
CA LEU A 186 14.05 23.91 15.71
C LEU A 186 14.68 24.70 14.55
N ILE A 187 14.07 24.67 13.36
CA ILE A 187 14.51 25.47 12.20
C ILE A 187 14.42 26.98 12.50
N ARG A 188 13.32 27.44 13.12
CA ARG A 188 13.14 28.85 13.52
C ARG A 188 14.10 29.25 14.64
N GLU A 189 14.33 28.38 15.61
CA GLU A 189 15.32 28.59 16.69
C GLU A 189 16.74 28.70 16.13
N ASN A 190 17.16 27.78 15.25
CA ASN A 190 18.48 27.83 14.62
C ASN A 190 18.65 29.11 13.78
N LYS A 191 17.64 29.48 12.97
CA LYS A 191 17.66 30.73 12.20
C LYS A 191 17.82 31.97 13.10
N THR A 192 17.15 31.98 14.26
CA THR A 192 17.25 33.07 15.24
C THR A 192 18.66 33.11 15.84
N CYS A 193 19.17 31.96 16.31
CA CYS A 193 20.53 31.85 16.87
C CYS A 193 21.61 32.27 15.86
N SER A 194 21.51 31.83 14.61
CA SER A 194 22.43 32.19 13.52
C SER A 194 22.41 33.70 13.21
N THR A 195 21.23 34.34 13.29
CA THR A 195 21.10 35.79 13.13
C THR A 195 21.79 36.52 14.28
N GLU A 196 21.50 36.15 15.54
CA GLU A 196 22.15 36.73 16.73
C GLU A 196 23.68 36.55 16.71
N LEU A 197 24.16 35.36 16.33
CA LEU A 197 25.59 35.07 16.20
C LEU A 197 26.26 35.98 15.15
N THR A 198 25.58 36.23 14.04
CA THR A 198 26.06 37.13 12.98
C THR A 198 26.16 38.56 13.49
N GLU A 199 25.09 39.09 14.11
CA GLU A 199 25.06 40.45 14.67
C GLU A 199 26.15 40.66 15.74
N LEU A 200 26.32 39.70 16.64
CA LEU A 200 27.36 39.74 17.68
C LEU A 200 28.78 39.67 17.09
N THR A 201 28.98 38.89 16.02
CA THR A 201 30.27 38.78 15.34
C THR A 201 30.62 40.06 14.60
N THR A 202 29.69 40.65 13.83
CA THR A 202 29.89 41.95 13.18
C THR A 202 30.14 43.07 14.18
N ALA A 203 29.46 43.05 15.34
CA ALA A 203 29.72 44.00 16.42
C ALA A 203 31.15 43.83 17.02
N LYS A 204 31.60 42.59 17.25
CA LYS A 204 32.98 42.26 17.68
C LYS A 204 34.01 42.78 16.67
N GLU A 205 33.84 42.48 15.38
CA GLU A 205 34.73 42.94 14.31
C GLU A 205 34.80 44.46 14.25
N THR A 206 33.65 45.16 14.26
CA THR A 206 33.58 46.62 14.22
C THR A 206 34.38 47.27 15.36
N GLN A 207 34.18 46.81 16.60
CA GLN A 207 34.85 47.38 17.78
C GLN A 207 36.35 47.04 17.81
N CYS A 208 36.75 45.84 17.41
CA CYS A 208 38.16 45.44 17.43
C CYS A 208 38.96 46.05 16.26
N ASN A 209 38.34 46.26 15.10
CA ASN A 209 38.96 46.98 13.99
C ASN A 209 39.25 48.45 14.33
N ALA A 210 38.45 49.08 15.21
CA ALA A 210 38.74 50.42 15.72
C ALA A 210 40.05 50.48 16.53
N VAL A 211 40.34 49.45 17.34
CA VAL A 211 41.62 49.31 18.05
C VAL A 211 42.78 49.18 17.06
N THR A 212 42.65 48.30 16.05
CA THR A 212 43.67 48.13 15.02
C THR A 212 43.91 49.41 14.20
N ALA A 213 42.86 50.19 13.92
CA ALA A 213 42.99 51.48 13.24
C ALA A 213 43.76 52.50 14.10
N LEU A 214 43.55 52.54 15.41
CA LEU A 214 44.35 53.36 16.33
C LEU A 214 45.81 52.91 16.36
N GLU A 215 46.08 51.61 16.39
CA GLU A 215 47.44 51.06 16.37
C GLU A 215 48.17 51.40 15.06
N GLN A 216 47.48 51.36 13.90
CA GLN A 216 48.03 51.80 12.62
C GLN A 216 48.25 53.34 12.55
N SER A 217 47.43 54.12 13.26
CA SER A 217 47.55 55.58 13.33
C SER A 217 48.80 56.07 14.07
N GLN A 218 49.51 55.18 14.78
CA GLN A 218 50.79 55.45 15.45
C GLN A 218 51.85 56.06 14.49
N SER A 219 51.72 55.79 13.19
CA SER A 219 52.50 56.40 12.11
C SER A 219 52.36 57.92 11.96
N ARG A 220 51.30 58.54 12.51
CA ARG A 220 51.04 60.01 12.44
C ARG A 220 51.54 60.80 13.64
N ALA A 221 52.11 60.15 14.65
CA ALA A 221 52.58 60.83 15.87
C ALA A 221 53.69 61.88 15.59
N SER A 222 54.43 61.75 14.49
CA SER A 222 55.45 62.71 14.05
C SER A 222 54.88 64.09 13.70
N GLU A 223 53.67 64.16 13.13
CA GLU A 223 53.01 65.42 12.77
C GLU A 223 52.48 66.16 14.01
N ALA A 224 51.93 65.41 14.98
CA ALA A 224 51.43 65.98 16.24
C ALA A 224 52.54 66.63 17.08
N CYS A 225 53.78 66.13 16.97
CA CYS A 225 54.98 66.64 17.63
C CYS A 225 55.51 67.96 17.07
N ALA A 226 55.01 68.47 15.94
CA ALA A 226 55.47 69.73 15.36
C ALA A 226 55.19 70.93 16.30
N THR A 227 56.12 71.89 16.34
CA THR A 227 55.93 73.18 17.03
C THR A 227 55.04 74.09 16.20
N ALA A 228 53.98 74.66 16.80
CA ALA A 228 53.12 75.61 16.09
C ALA A 228 53.78 77.00 15.99
N SER A 229 53.46 77.76 14.93
CA SER A 229 54.03 79.09 14.73
C SER A 229 53.63 80.05 15.85
N GLY A 230 54.62 80.60 16.56
CA GLY A 230 54.41 81.51 17.70
C GLY A 230 54.09 80.82 19.04
N GLU A 231 54.12 79.48 19.11
CA GLU A 231 53.89 78.72 20.34
C GLU A 231 55.07 78.84 21.32
N SER A 232 54.79 79.01 22.61
CA SER A 232 55.83 78.98 23.65
C SER A 232 56.20 77.53 24.01
N TYR A 233 57.45 77.31 24.48
CA TYR A 233 57.90 75.96 24.85
C TYR A 233 56.99 75.30 25.90
N LEU A 234 56.50 76.06 26.89
CA LEU A 234 55.56 75.55 27.90
C LEU A 234 54.22 75.14 27.27
N ALA A 235 53.64 75.99 26.41
CA ALA A 235 52.39 75.68 25.74
C ALA A 235 52.50 74.44 24.83
N GLN A 236 53.64 74.28 24.13
CA GLN A 236 53.92 73.07 23.34
C GLN A 236 53.95 71.82 24.23
N MET A 237 54.64 71.85 25.38
CA MET A 237 54.71 70.70 26.28
C MET A 237 53.33 70.35 26.89
N GLU A 238 52.52 71.36 27.24
CA GLU A 238 51.15 71.15 27.75
C GLU A 238 50.21 70.58 26.68
N ARG A 239 50.26 71.10 25.45
CA ARG A 239 49.51 70.57 24.30
C ARG A 239 49.88 69.12 24.00
N LEU A 240 51.17 68.80 23.96
CA LEU A 240 51.64 67.44 23.70
C LEU A 240 51.20 66.48 24.82
N ARG A 241 51.31 66.88 26.10
CA ARG A 241 50.80 66.07 27.21
C ARG A 241 49.31 65.78 27.05
N SER A 242 48.50 66.81 26.81
CA SER A 242 47.06 66.66 26.61
C SER A 242 46.72 65.78 25.40
N HIS A 243 47.48 65.85 24.31
CA HIS A 243 47.28 65.01 23.13
C HIS A 243 47.54 63.52 23.44
N PHE A 244 48.65 63.21 24.11
CA PHE A 244 48.95 61.83 24.52
C PHE A 244 47.98 61.32 25.59
N ASP A 245 47.57 62.13 26.56
CA ASP A 245 46.56 61.78 27.57
C ASP A 245 45.20 61.42 26.91
N GLN A 246 44.79 62.18 25.88
CA GLN A 246 43.60 61.89 25.07
C GLN A 246 43.74 60.60 24.26
N ALA A 247 44.87 60.40 23.57
CA ALA A 247 45.13 59.20 22.78
C ALA A 247 45.15 57.92 23.64
N VAL A 248 45.74 58.00 24.85
CA VAL A 248 45.73 56.89 25.82
C VAL A 248 44.33 56.60 26.33
N THR A 249 43.51 57.63 26.56
CA THR A 249 42.10 57.46 26.96
C THR A 249 41.29 56.80 25.85
N GLU A 250 41.40 57.27 24.61
CA GLU A 250 40.67 56.71 23.48
C GLU A 250 41.07 55.25 23.19
N TYR A 251 42.37 54.94 23.20
CA TYR A 251 42.84 53.56 23.03
C TYR A 251 42.31 52.62 24.13
N LYS A 252 42.27 53.07 25.39
CA LYS A 252 41.68 52.29 26.49
C LYS A 252 40.18 52.07 26.28
N ASN A 253 39.43 53.11 25.93
CA ASN A 253 38.00 53.02 25.66
C ASN A 253 37.68 52.01 24.55
N GLN A 254 38.35 52.12 23.39
CA GLN A 254 38.14 51.19 22.28
C GLN A 254 38.56 49.76 22.62
N LYS A 255 39.62 49.58 23.41
CA LYS A 255 40.07 48.27 23.88
C LYS A 255 39.06 47.61 24.82
N ASP A 256 38.43 48.38 25.71
CA ASP A 256 37.36 47.89 26.58
C ASP A 256 36.08 47.58 25.79
N LEU A 257 35.75 48.35 24.75
CA LEU A 257 34.64 48.06 23.84
C LEU A 257 34.87 46.76 23.03
N CYS A 258 36.05 46.58 22.44
CA CYS A 258 36.45 45.35 21.75
C CYS A 258 36.45 44.14 22.70
N SER A 259 36.96 44.29 23.93
CA SER A 259 36.93 43.26 24.97
C SER A 259 35.49 42.86 25.34
N THR A 260 34.62 43.86 25.53
CA THR A 260 33.20 43.66 25.86
C THR A 260 32.44 42.97 24.72
N ALA A 261 32.66 43.37 23.47
CA ALA A 261 32.04 42.72 22.31
C ALA A 261 32.55 41.28 22.11
N THR A 262 33.85 41.05 22.31
CA THR A 262 34.45 39.71 22.31
C THR A 262 33.85 38.80 23.40
N ALA A 263 33.58 39.34 24.59
CA ALA A 263 32.95 38.59 25.67
C ALA A 263 31.51 38.13 25.34
N LYS A 264 30.76 38.93 24.55
CA LYS A 264 29.40 38.58 24.11
C LYS A 264 29.35 37.43 23.10
N VAL A 265 30.28 37.37 22.14
CA VAL A 265 30.42 36.22 21.22
C VAL A 265 30.91 34.97 21.96
N GLY A 266 31.76 35.17 22.98
CA GLY A 266 32.00 34.19 24.01
C GLY A 266 33.47 33.88 24.23
N LYS A 267 34.01 34.35 25.36
CA LYS A 267 35.34 33.96 25.83
C LYS A 267 35.29 33.30 27.20
N LYS A 268 34.86 32.03 27.23
CA LYS A 268 35.01 31.13 28.39
C LYS A 268 35.75 29.88 27.93
N LEU A 269 36.92 29.61 28.52
CA LEU A 269 37.73 28.40 28.29
C LEU A 269 38.15 28.11 26.82
N GLY A 270 38.17 29.12 25.94
CA GLY A 270 38.74 29.00 24.59
C GLY A 270 37.81 28.48 23.50
N GLN A 271 36.50 28.37 23.76
CA GLN A 271 35.48 28.05 22.75
C GLN A 271 34.39 29.14 22.72
N GLU A 272 33.91 29.49 21.52
CA GLU A 272 32.87 30.51 21.31
C GLU A 272 31.49 29.94 21.65
N TRP A 273 31.02 30.19 22.88
CA TRP A 273 29.80 29.55 23.42
C TRP A 273 28.55 29.78 22.57
N LYS A 274 28.42 30.95 21.91
CA LYS A 274 27.25 31.25 21.06
C LYS A 274 27.28 30.43 19.77
N ALA A 275 28.46 30.18 19.20
CA ALA A 275 28.61 29.27 18.08
C ALA A 275 28.30 27.81 18.48
N THR A 276 28.74 27.40 19.68
CA THR A 276 28.41 26.07 20.25
C THR A 276 26.91 25.91 20.51
N GLU A 277 26.21 26.96 20.98
CA GLU A 277 24.76 26.97 21.15
C GLU A 277 24.04 26.74 19.81
N CYS A 278 24.34 27.54 18.78
CA CYS A 278 23.69 27.37 17.47
C CYS A 278 24.03 26.02 16.83
N GLN A 279 25.26 25.52 17.01
CA GLN A 279 25.64 24.18 16.54
C GLN A 279 24.86 23.06 17.24
N ALA A 280 24.54 23.20 18.53
CA ALA A 280 23.71 22.25 19.25
C ALA A 280 22.27 22.23 18.69
N ILE A 281 21.67 23.40 18.44
CA ILE A 281 20.33 23.52 17.86
C ILE A 281 20.30 22.92 16.44
N GLU A 282 21.30 23.20 15.60
CA GLU A 282 21.39 22.61 14.26
C GLU A 282 21.55 21.08 14.31
N THR A 283 22.31 20.55 15.28
CA THR A 283 22.43 19.11 15.49
C THR A 283 21.07 18.50 15.85
N SER A 284 20.32 19.12 16.78
CA SER A 284 18.97 18.68 17.14
C SER A 284 17.98 18.79 15.97
N HIS A 285 18.08 19.82 15.12
CA HIS A 285 17.29 19.92 13.89
C HIS A 285 17.59 18.76 12.92
N ILE A 286 18.86 18.44 12.68
CA ILE A 286 19.26 17.33 11.79
C ILE A 286 18.76 15.99 12.34
N GLU A 287 18.94 15.72 13.64
CA GLU A 287 18.44 14.51 14.30
C GLU A 287 16.91 14.43 14.20
N LYS A 288 16.21 15.55 14.44
CA LYS A 288 14.75 15.61 14.35
C LYS A 288 14.25 15.32 12.94
N LYS A 289 14.88 15.92 11.93
CA LYS A 289 14.59 15.69 10.51
C LYS A 289 14.75 14.22 10.12
N ILE A 290 15.79 13.55 10.59
CA ILE A 290 15.99 12.11 10.37
C ILE A 290 14.84 11.31 11.01
N ALA A 291 14.49 11.62 12.26
CA ALA A 291 13.38 10.97 12.96
C ALA A 291 12.03 11.20 12.25
N CYS A 292 11.75 12.42 11.77
CA CYS A 292 10.51 12.71 11.05
C CYS A 292 10.46 12.05 9.67
N ASN A 293 11.59 11.93 8.96
CA ASN A 293 11.69 11.15 7.71
C ASN A 293 11.41 9.66 7.96
N GLN A 294 11.90 9.10 9.07
CA GLN A 294 11.64 7.70 9.45
C GLN A 294 10.18 7.47 9.88
N ALA A 295 9.58 8.42 10.60
CA ALA A 295 8.15 8.41 10.91
C ALA A 295 7.30 8.46 9.63
N GLN A 296 7.69 9.29 8.66
CA GLN A 296 7.05 9.36 7.35
C GLN A 296 7.10 8.02 6.63
N ALA A 297 8.28 7.41 6.48
CA ALA A 297 8.40 6.11 5.83
C ALA A 297 7.54 5.01 6.50
N THR A 298 7.34 5.09 7.82
CA THR A 298 6.45 4.19 8.58
C THR A 298 4.96 4.46 8.30
N MET A 299 4.58 5.74 8.17
CA MET A 299 3.22 6.17 7.77
C MET A 299 2.91 5.76 6.33
N ASP A 300 3.81 6.06 5.40
CA ASP A 300 3.68 5.78 3.96
C ASP A 300 3.52 4.27 3.73
N SER A 301 4.40 3.45 4.34
CA SER A 301 4.32 1.98 4.24
C SER A 301 3.07 1.39 4.90
N SER A 302 2.55 2.01 5.97
CA SER A 302 1.28 1.60 6.58
C SER A 302 0.08 1.86 5.65
N SER A 303 0.10 2.95 4.89
CA SER A 303 -0.89 3.24 3.84
C SER A 303 -0.82 2.22 2.69
N CYS A 304 0.39 1.84 2.27
CA CYS A 304 0.57 0.78 1.27
C CYS A 304 0.02 -0.57 1.77
N ALA A 305 0.36 -0.97 3.00
CA ALA A 305 -0.10 -2.22 3.60
C ALA A 305 -1.63 -2.27 3.75
N TYR A 306 -2.28 -1.14 4.05
CA TYR A 306 -3.74 -1.02 4.05
C TYR A 306 -4.34 -1.26 2.66
N SER A 307 -3.79 -0.62 1.63
CA SER A 307 -4.25 -0.78 0.24
C SER A 307 -4.08 -2.21 -0.28
N GLU A 308 -2.94 -2.84 0.01
CA GLU A 308 -2.66 -4.23 -0.34
C GLU A 308 -3.61 -5.19 0.38
N ALA A 309 -3.76 -5.06 1.71
CA ALA A 309 -4.64 -5.90 2.51
C ALA A 309 -6.10 -5.82 2.05
N ALA A 310 -6.63 -4.61 1.82
CA ALA A 310 -7.99 -4.41 1.31
C ALA A 310 -8.15 -5.00 -0.11
N THR A 311 -7.16 -4.84 -0.98
CA THR A 311 -7.20 -5.39 -2.35
C THR A 311 -7.19 -6.93 -2.35
N VAL A 312 -6.35 -7.54 -1.52
CA VAL A 312 -6.24 -9.01 -1.38
C VAL A 312 -7.51 -9.59 -0.76
N ALA A 313 -8.03 -8.98 0.31
CA ALA A 313 -9.29 -9.39 0.94
C ALA A 313 -10.47 -9.30 -0.04
N CYS A 314 -10.58 -8.22 -0.82
CA CYS A 314 -11.65 -8.05 -1.81
C CYS A 314 -11.58 -9.12 -2.91
N LYS A 315 -10.39 -9.37 -3.48
CA LYS A 315 -10.18 -10.42 -4.49
C LYS A 315 -10.48 -11.82 -3.96
N THR A 316 -10.11 -12.10 -2.71
CA THR A 316 -10.38 -13.40 -2.05
C THR A 316 -11.88 -13.59 -1.86
N CYS A 317 -12.56 -12.61 -1.25
CA CYS A 317 -14.01 -12.63 -1.06
C CYS A 317 -14.77 -12.80 -2.37
N TYR A 318 -14.37 -12.10 -3.43
CA TYR A 318 -14.99 -12.24 -4.75
C TYR A 318 -14.78 -13.65 -5.34
N THR A 319 -13.57 -14.22 -5.20
CA THR A 319 -13.26 -15.59 -5.67
C THR A 319 -14.07 -16.64 -4.91
N ASP A 320 -14.21 -16.49 -3.59
CA ASP A 320 -15.04 -17.35 -2.75
C ASP A 320 -16.52 -17.24 -3.11
N ALA A 321 -17.03 -16.02 -3.34
CA ALA A 321 -18.41 -15.78 -3.76
C ALA A 321 -18.72 -16.41 -5.13
N ALA A 322 -17.82 -16.26 -6.11
CA ALA A 322 -17.95 -16.90 -7.42
C ALA A 322 -17.93 -18.43 -7.31
N THR A 323 -17.01 -18.99 -6.51
CA THR A 323 -16.92 -20.44 -6.25
C THR A 323 -18.18 -20.97 -5.55
N SER A 324 -18.72 -20.22 -4.59
CA SER A 324 -19.98 -20.53 -3.90
C SER A 324 -21.17 -20.52 -4.85
N TYR A 325 -21.25 -19.52 -5.74
CA TYR A 325 -22.29 -19.44 -6.77
C TYR A 325 -22.26 -20.63 -7.73
N GLU A 326 -21.10 -20.94 -8.31
CA GLU A 326 -20.94 -22.08 -9.22
C GLU A 326 -21.26 -23.42 -8.53
N SER A 327 -20.77 -23.64 -7.30
CA SER A 327 -21.06 -24.85 -6.54
C SER A 327 -22.54 -25.00 -6.12
N SER A 328 -23.30 -23.90 -6.10
CA SER A 328 -24.73 -23.91 -5.78
C SER A 328 -25.63 -24.24 -6.99
N LYS A 329 -25.17 -24.01 -8.24
CA LYS A 329 -25.97 -24.25 -9.46
C LYS A 329 -26.55 -25.66 -9.57
N PRO A 330 -25.84 -26.76 -9.25
CA PRO A 330 -26.41 -28.11 -9.31
C PRO A 330 -27.61 -28.28 -8.35
N GLY A 331 -27.54 -27.69 -7.15
CA GLY A 331 -28.64 -27.74 -6.18
C GLY A 331 -29.88 -26.98 -6.64
N PHE A 332 -29.70 -25.84 -7.31
CA PHE A 332 -30.81 -25.11 -7.94
C PHE A 332 -31.39 -25.87 -9.14
N ALA A 333 -30.55 -26.50 -9.96
CA ALA A 333 -30.99 -27.34 -11.07
C ALA A 333 -31.79 -28.56 -10.59
N SER A 334 -31.40 -29.20 -9.48
CA SER A 334 -32.16 -30.29 -8.85
C SER A 334 -33.54 -29.82 -8.35
N GLN A 335 -33.64 -28.62 -7.76
CA GLN A 335 -34.93 -28.04 -7.36
C GLN A 335 -35.81 -27.73 -8.58
N GLN A 336 -35.24 -27.17 -9.66
CA GLN A 336 -35.96 -26.96 -10.91
C GLN A 336 -36.48 -28.29 -11.50
N GLN A 337 -35.68 -29.35 -11.45
CA GLN A 337 -36.09 -30.68 -11.91
C GLN A 337 -37.23 -31.26 -11.07
N SER A 338 -37.21 -31.13 -9.74
CA SER A 338 -38.34 -31.53 -8.88
C SER A 338 -39.63 -30.83 -9.32
N MET A 339 -39.57 -29.51 -9.47
CA MET A 339 -40.73 -28.71 -9.86
C MET A 339 -41.25 -29.08 -11.26
N ARG A 340 -40.37 -29.45 -12.20
CA ARG A 340 -40.78 -29.97 -13.52
C ARG A 340 -41.55 -31.29 -13.40
N HIS A 341 -41.04 -32.24 -12.61
CA HIS A 341 -41.75 -33.51 -12.37
C HIS A 341 -43.07 -33.33 -11.61
N GLU A 342 -43.15 -32.34 -10.70
CA GLU A 342 -44.41 -31.95 -10.05
C GLU A 342 -45.44 -31.41 -11.06
N MET A 343 -45.00 -30.58 -12.03
CA MET A 343 -45.88 -30.08 -13.09
C MET A 343 -46.27 -31.18 -14.09
N GLU A 344 -45.36 -32.07 -14.47
CA GLU A 344 -45.66 -33.25 -15.29
C GLU A 344 -46.76 -34.12 -14.63
N ALA A 345 -46.67 -34.34 -13.32
CA ALA A 345 -47.70 -35.05 -12.55
C ALA A 345 -49.04 -34.29 -12.52
N ILE A 346 -49.02 -32.97 -12.33
CA ILE A 346 -50.23 -32.12 -12.38
C ILE A 346 -50.89 -32.20 -13.76
N LEU A 347 -50.13 -32.17 -14.85
CA LEU A 347 -50.66 -32.28 -16.22
C LEU A 347 -51.22 -33.67 -16.50
N ARG A 348 -50.55 -34.74 -16.06
CA ARG A 348 -51.08 -36.12 -16.19
C ARG A 348 -52.38 -36.31 -15.40
N ILE A 349 -52.46 -35.79 -14.17
CA ILE A 349 -53.71 -35.78 -13.40
C ILE A 349 -54.79 -34.97 -14.11
N THR A 350 -54.45 -33.83 -14.71
CA THR A 350 -55.39 -33.02 -15.50
C THR A 350 -55.90 -33.79 -16.73
N CYS A 351 -55.03 -34.56 -17.41
CA CYS A 351 -55.42 -35.45 -18.50
C CYS A 351 -56.40 -36.54 -18.01
N TYR A 352 -56.07 -37.24 -16.92
CA TYR A 352 -56.96 -38.25 -16.33
C TYR A 352 -58.32 -37.67 -15.91
N LEU A 353 -58.37 -36.47 -15.32
CA LEU A 353 -59.63 -35.80 -14.98
C LEU A 353 -60.46 -35.49 -16.23
N ASN A 354 -59.84 -35.04 -17.32
CA ASN A 354 -60.52 -34.75 -18.59
C ASN A 354 -61.07 -36.03 -19.26
N ALA A 355 -60.28 -37.12 -19.26
CA ALA A 355 -60.66 -38.42 -19.82
C ALA A 355 -61.96 -39.02 -19.23
N LEU A 356 -62.38 -38.59 -18.02
CA LEU A 356 -63.66 -39.03 -17.42
C LEU A 356 -64.90 -38.50 -18.16
N ASP A 357 -64.79 -37.44 -18.96
CA ASP A 357 -65.90 -36.97 -19.80
C ASP A 357 -66.00 -37.73 -21.12
N ASP A 358 -64.99 -38.53 -21.47
CA ASP A 358 -64.95 -39.28 -22.73
C ASP A 358 -66.02 -40.39 -22.76
N ALA A 359 -66.48 -40.70 -23.98
CA ALA A 359 -67.35 -41.83 -24.26
C ALA A 359 -66.61 -43.17 -24.06
N ASP A 360 -65.33 -43.25 -24.45
CA ASP A 360 -64.43 -44.36 -24.17
C ASP A 360 -63.34 -43.94 -23.18
N LYS A 361 -63.74 -43.91 -21.90
CA LYS A 361 -62.86 -43.65 -20.75
C LYS A 361 -61.63 -44.57 -20.74
N SER A 362 -61.74 -45.81 -21.21
CA SER A 362 -60.65 -46.78 -21.17
C SER A 362 -59.56 -46.41 -22.17
N ALA A 363 -59.94 -46.08 -23.40
CA ALA A 363 -59.02 -45.58 -24.43
C ALA A 363 -58.42 -44.22 -24.05
N ALA A 364 -59.22 -43.30 -23.53
CA ALA A 364 -58.77 -41.98 -23.11
C ALA A 364 -57.76 -42.03 -21.95
N LEU A 365 -58.03 -42.83 -20.90
CA LEU A 365 -57.09 -43.03 -19.78
C LEU A 365 -55.79 -43.71 -20.23
N THR A 366 -55.86 -44.67 -21.16
CA THR A 366 -54.66 -45.33 -21.75
C THR A 366 -53.82 -44.33 -22.56
N THR A 367 -54.45 -43.36 -23.21
CA THR A 367 -53.75 -42.28 -23.93
C THR A 367 -53.03 -41.35 -22.93
N CYS A 368 -53.69 -40.94 -21.85
CA CYS A 368 -53.09 -40.09 -20.82
C CYS A 368 -51.91 -40.72 -20.06
N SER A 369 -51.90 -42.05 -19.87
CA SER A 369 -50.79 -42.72 -19.17
C SER A 369 -49.54 -42.84 -20.06
N GLY A 370 -49.73 -43.06 -21.36
CA GLY A 370 -48.67 -43.07 -22.36
C GLY A 370 -48.18 -41.69 -22.80
N GLN A 371 -48.89 -40.61 -22.45
CA GLN A 371 -48.54 -39.25 -22.85
C GLN A 371 -47.31 -38.73 -22.08
N ASP A 372 -46.34 -38.21 -22.84
CA ASP A 372 -45.22 -37.43 -22.33
C ASP A 372 -45.64 -35.95 -22.16
N HIS A 373 -45.49 -35.43 -20.94
CA HIS A 373 -45.78 -34.04 -20.59
C HIS A 373 -44.50 -33.19 -20.41
N SER A 374 -43.30 -33.77 -20.54
CA SER A 374 -42.02 -33.10 -20.26
C SER A 374 -41.70 -31.93 -21.22
N THR A 375 -42.38 -31.91 -22.37
CA THR A 375 -42.30 -30.88 -23.43
C THR A 375 -43.47 -29.89 -23.40
N ASP A 376 -44.43 -30.04 -22.47
CA ASP A 376 -45.56 -29.12 -22.33
C ASP A 376 -45.08 -27.70 -21.97
N ALA A 377 -45.75 -26.67 -22.50
CA ALA A 377 -45.39 -25.27 -22.27
C ALA A 377 -45.36 -24.90 -20.78
N GLU A 378 -46.23 -25.49 -19.94
CA GLU A 378 -46.22 -25.25 -18.50
C GLU A 378 -44.99 -25.87 -17.81
N VAL A 379 -44.53 -27.05 -18.25
CA VAL A 379 -43.29 -27.69 -17.74
C VAL A 379 -42.04 -26.97 -18.26
N VAL A 380 -42.07 -26.52 -19.51
CA VAL A 380 -41.00 -25.73 -20.13
C VAL A 380 -40.86 -24.34 -19.46
N SER A 381 -41.96 -23.75 -18.99
CA SER A 381 -41.93 -22.48 -18.24
C SER A 381 -41.19 -22.57 -16.89
N ILE A 382 -40.99 -23.78 -16.34
CA ILE A 382 -40.19 -24.00 -15.13
C ILE A 382 -38.71 -24.02 -15.50
N ALA A 383 -38.16 -22.81 -15.63
CA ALA A 383 -36.77 -22.53 -15.95
C ALA A 383 -36.20 -21.44 -15.02
N LEU A 384 -35.01 -21.69 -14.48
CA LEU A 384 -34.24 -20.68 -13.74
C LEU A 384 -33.36 -19.88 -14.69
N THR A 385 -33.23 -18.58 -14.43
CA THR A 385 -32.28 -17.69 -15.09
C THR A 385 -31.02 -17.58 -14.24
N TYR A 386 -29.85 -17.82 -14.83
CA TYR A 386 -28.56 -17.71 -14.16
C TYR A 386 -27.86 -16.42 -14.63
N PRO A 387 -27.93 -15.31 -13.86
CA PRO A 387 -27.16 -14.11 -14.19
C PRO A 387 -25.66 -14.40 -14.11
N ASN A 388 -24.87 -13.72 -14.96
CA ASN A 388 -23.42 -13.79 -14.88
C ASN A 388 -22.97 -13.29 -13.49
N PRO A 389 -22.09 -13.99 -12.75
CA PRO A 389 -21.51 -13.45 -11.52
C PRO A 389 -20.87 -12.08 -11.80
N LEU A 390 -21.06 -11.17 -10.85
CA LEU A 390 -20.82 -9.72 -10.91
C LEU A 390 -19.53 -9.28 -11.61
N GLU A 391 -19.57 -8.13 -12.30
CA GLU A 391 -18.34 -7.43 -12.65
C GLU A 391 -17.59 -7.02 -11.36
N ALA A 392 -16.27 -7.26 -11.32
CA ALA A 392 -15.49 -7.10 -10.11
C ALA A 392 -15.29 -5.62 -9.73
N SER A 393 -15.97 -5.16 -8.67
CA SER A 393 -15.90 -3.80 -8.15
C SER A 393 -14.83 -3.60 -7.05
N CYS A 394 -13.70 -4.31 -7.13
CA CYS A 394 -12.58 -4.12 -6.21
C CYS A 394 -11.76 -2.87 -6.60
N SER A 395 -12.32 -1.69 -6.38
CA SER A 395 -11.57 -0.42 -6.41
C SER A 395 -10.58 -0.38 -5.25
N ALA A 396 -9.37 0.14 -5.50
CA ALA A 396 -8.42 0.42 -4.41
C ALA A 396 -9.05 1.43 -3.42
N PRO A 397 -8.74 1.35 -2.11
CA PRO A 397 -9.17 2.37 -1.17
C PRO A 397 -8.59 3.75 -1.53
N SER A 398 -9.31 4.82 -1.21
CA SER A 398 -8.83 6.20 -1.37
C SER A 398 -7.72 6.54 -0.36
N GLY A 399 -6.81 7.45 -0.72
CA GLY A 399 -5.76 7.91 0.21
C GLY A 399 -4.61 6.91 0.38
N VAL A 400 -4.13 6.36 -0.74
CA VAL A 400 -2.92 5.52 -0.79
C VAL A 400 -1.70 6.42 -1.00
N ALA A 401 -0.60 6.16 -0.28
CA ALA A 401 0.63 6.94 -0.43
C ALA A 401 1.09 7.00 -1.90
N GLY A 402 1.50 8.19 -2.35
CA GLY A 402 1.89 8.47 -3.74
C GLY A 402 0.73 8.83 -4.68
N THR A 403 -0.52 8.81 -4.21
CA THR A 403 -1.64 9.43 -4.93
C THR A 403 -1.68 10.93 -4.67
N ALA A 404 -2.11 11.74 -5.65
CA ALA A 404 -2.26 13.19 -5.48
C ALA A 404 -3.21 13.58 -4.32
N GLU A 405 -4.23 12.74 -4.07
CA GLU A 405 -5.17 12.87 -2.95
C GLU A 405 -4.48 12.69 -1.59
N TYR A 406 -3.56 11.72 -1.50
CA TYR A 406 -2.73 11.51 -0.32
C TYR A 406 -1.75 12.66 -0.12
N GLU A 407 -1.01 13.06 -1.15
CA GLU A 407 -0.05 14.16 -1.05
C GLU A 407 -0.72 15.45 -0.58
N ALA A 408 -1.86 15.81 -1.17
CA ALA A 408 -2.62 16.98 -0.76
C ALA A 408 -3.14 16.90 0.70
N SER A 409 -3.61 15.74 1.14
CA SER A 409 -4.25 15.57 2.46
C SER A 409 -3.31 15.17 3.60
N VAL A 410 -2.07 14.75 3.29
CA VAL A 410 -1.05 14.28 4.25
C VAL A 410 0.18 15.19 4.24
N TYR A 411 0.71 15.53 3.07
CA TYR A 411 1.90 16.39 2.96
C TYR A 411 1.56 17.87 2.82
N GLY A 412 0.45 18.20 2.14
CA GLY A 412 0.00 19.59 1.89
C GLY A 412 -0.40 20.38 3.15
N VAL A 413 -0.51 19.71 4.31
CA VAL A 413 -0.82 20.33 5.62
C VAL A 413 0.41 20.56 6.50
N LEU A 414 1.60 20.18 6.04
CA LEU A 414 2.85 20.29 6.80
C LEU A 414 3.43 21.73 6.76
N PRO A 415 4.25 22.12 7.75
CA PRO A 415 4.94 23.42 7.73
C PRO A 415 5.80 23.59 6.47
N SER A 416 5.73 24.76 5.83
CA SER A 416 6.47 25.04 4.58
C SER A 416 8.00 25.05 4.75
N ASP A 417 8.48 25.24 5.98
CA ASP A 417 9.90 25.17 6.36
C ASP A 417 10.35 23.75 6.75
N ALA A 418 9.42 22.84 7.08
CA ALA A 418 9.66 21.42 7.36
C ALA A 418 8.75 20.51 6.48
N PRO A 419 8.95 20.50 5.14
CA PRO A 419 8.12 19.72 4.23
C PRO A 419 8.35 18.21 4.37
N ALA A 420 7.43 17.42 3.77
CA ALA A 420 7.63 15.99 3.61
C ALA A 420 8.92 15.67 2.82
N ALA A 421 9.53 14.54 3.14
CA ALA A 421 10.49 13.89 2.25
C ALA A 421 9.77 13.29 1.05
N ALA A 422 10.51 12.94 -0.01
CA ALA A 422 9.97 12.11 -1.08
C ALA A 422 9.46 10.77 -0.50
N CYS A 423 8.28 10.32 -0.93
CA CYS A 423 7.76 9.04 -0.49
C CYS A 423 8.67 7.90 -0.97
N ALA A 424 9.02 6.98 -0.06
CA ALA A 424 9.89 5.84 -0.34
C ALA A 424 9.17 4.49 -0.17
N ALA A 425 7.84 4.48 -0.04
CA ALA A 425 7.05 3.27 0.16
C ALA A 425 6.62 2.63 -1.17
N SER A 426 6.40 1.31 -1.17
CA SER A 426 6.16 0.51 -2.39
C SER A 426 4.96 0.94 -3.23
N CYS A 427 3.93 1.53 -2.64
CA CYS A 427 2.76 2.03 -3.36
C CYS A 427 2.96 3.44 -3.95
N CYS A 428 4.01 4.16 -3.56
CA CYS A 428 4.41 5.43 -4.18
C CYS A 428 5.17 5.23 -5.51
N ASP A 429 5.56 4.00 -5.82
CA ASP A 429 6.32 3.63 -7.02
C ASP A 429 5.41 3.51 -8.27
N THR A 430 4.47 4.45 -8.44
CA THR A 430 3.63 4.59 -9.65
C THR A 430 4.29 5.43 -10.74
N SER A 431 5.50 5.93 -10.50
CA SER A 431 6.49 6.25 -11.54
C SER A 431 7.79 5.57 -11.09
N PRO A 432 8.39 4.66 -11.89
CA PRO A 432 9.64 4.02 -11.50
C PRO A 432 10.74 5.08 -11.44
N GLN A 433 11.10 5.48 -10.21
CA GLN A 433 12.14 6.48 -9.94
C GLN A 433 13.49 5.94 -10.45
N LEU A 434 13.84 6.24 -11.71
CA LEU A 434 15.02 5.69 -12.37
C LEU A 434 16.31 6.36 -11.86
N ARG A 435 16.64 6.13 -10.59
CA ARG A 435 17.91 6.48 -9.98
C ARG A 435 19.03 5.66 -10.62
N LYS A 436 19.63 6.20 -11.69
CA LYS A 436 20.79 5.60 -12.36
C LYS A 436 22.05 6.14 -11.70
N VAL A 437 22.87 5.23 -11.17
CA VAL A 437 24.13 5.52 -10.48
C VAL A 437 25.27 5.12 -11.40
N PHE A 438 26.15 6.07 -11.71
CA PHE A 438 27.35 5.87 -12.52
C PHE A 438 28.59 6.00 -11.62
N THR A 439 29.59 5.16 -11.87
CA THR A 439 30.84 5.06 -11.11
C THR A 439 32.03 5.09 -12.07
N SER A 440 33.26 4.88 -11.61
CA SER A 440 34.41 4.62 -12.50
C SER A 440 34.36 3.24 -13.18
N CYS A 441 33.26 2.49 -13.05
CA CYS A 441 33.13 1.08 -13.47
C CYS A 441 34.22 0.16 -12.90
N GLY A 442 34.79 0.51 -11.74
CA GLY A 442 35.89 -0.21 -11.10
C GLY A 442 37.30 0.18 -11.57
N ALA A 443 37.42 1.11 -12.53
CA ALA A 443 38.72 1.68 -12.89
C ALA A 443 39.30 2.53 -11.74
N ASN A 444 40.64 2.58 -11.69
CA ASN A 444 41.42 3.36 -10.72
C ASN A 444 42.66 3.98 -11.42
N GLY A 445 43.18 5.07 -10.87
CA GLY A 445 44.37 5.73 -11.37
C GLY A 445 44.13 6.52 -12.68
N PRO A 446 45.13 6.59 -13.59
CA PRO A 446 45.06 7.46 -14.77
C PRO A 446 44.26 6.90 -15.95
N TYR A 447 43.92 5.60 -15.95
CA TYR A 447 43.25 4.92 -17.06
C TYR A 447 41.74 4.81 -16.82
N GLY A 448 40.92 5.06 -17.84
CA GLY A 448 39.48 4.86 -17.73
C GLY A 448 39.01 3.42 -18.04
N PRO A 449 37.76 3.08 -17.64
CA PRO A 449 37.21 1.73 -17.79
C PRO A 449 37.00 1.32 -19.24
N SER A 450 37.03 0.01 -19.51
CA SER A 450 36.55 -0.55 -20.78
C SER A 450 35.03 -0.69 -20.83
N GLN A 451 34.48 -0.95 -22.01
CA GLN A 451 33.06 -1.27 -22.19
C GLN A 451 32.67 -2.48 -21.30
N ASP A 452 33.46 -3.56 -21.34
CA ASP A 452 33.26 -4.75 -20.50
C ASP A 452 33.26 -4.45 -19.00
N ASP A 453 34.02 -3.46 -18.53
CA ASP A 453 34.06 -3.09 -17.11
C ASP A 453 32.78 -2.36 -16.70
N CYS A 454 32.27 -1.47 -17.56
CA CYS A 454 30.97 -0.83 -17.34
C CYS A 454 29.80 -1.81 -17.51
N ASP A 455 29.88 -2.77 -18.44
CA ASP A 455 28.86 -3.81 -18.57
C ASP A 455 28.85 -4.79 -17.39
N LYS A 456 30.01 -5.10 -16.78
CA LYS A 456 30.06 -5.81 -15.49
C LYS A 456 29.51 -4.95 -14.35
N ALA A 457 29.84 -3.65 -14.30
CA ALA A 457 29.41 -2.74 -13.24
C ALA A 457 27.90 -2.42 -13.28
N TYR A 458 27.28 -2.47 -14.46
CA TYR A 458 25.89 -2.06 -14.69
C TYR A 458 24.96 -3.17 -15.22
N GLY A 459 25.47 -4.37 -15.52
CA GLY A 459 24.68 -5.56 -15.86
C GLY A 459 24.30 -5.72 -17.34
N ASN A 460 25.24 -5.47 -18.27
CA ASN A 460 25.04 -5.34 -19.74
C ASN A 460 24.15 -4.14 -20.10
N SER A 461 24.76 -3.03 -20.50
CA SER A 461 24.28 -1.71 -20.08
C SER A 461 23.77 -0.77 -21.19
N ASP A 462 22.92 0.18 -20.78
CA ASP A 462 22.53 1.37 -21.57
C ASP A 462 23.67 2.42 -21.69
N VAL A 463 24.92 2.03 -21.40
CA VAL A 463 26.06 2.94 -21.21
C VAL A 463 27.19 2.58 -22.17
N LEU A 464 27.59 3.54 -23.00
CA LEU A 464 28.63 3.34 -24.02
C LEU A 464 29.95 3.99 -23.61
N VAL A 465 31.05 3.25 -23.77
CA VAL A 465 32.44 3.71 -23.64
C VAL A 465 33.01 3.90 -25.06
N PRO A 466 33.24 5.15 -25.51
CA PRO A 466 33.43 5.47 -26.94
C PRO A 466 34.86 5.27 -27.48
N THR A 467 35.68 4.40 -26.88
CA THR A 467 36.98 3.99 -27.45
C THR A 467 37.53 2.71 -26.80
N THR A 468 38.33 1.96 -27.56
CA THR A 468 39.13 0.83 -27.09
C THR A 468 40.58 1.22 -26.73
N ASP A 469 41.01 2.43 -27.05
CA ASP A 469 42.35 2.96 -26.72
C ASP A 469 42.44 3.28 -25.22
N GLU A 470 43.18 2.46 -24.48
CA GLU A 470 43.24 2.49 -23.01
C GLU A 470 43.65 3.85 -22.43
N LEU A 471 44.43 4.63 -23.17
CA LEU A 471 44.90 5.97 -22.78
C LEU A 471 43.82 7.06 -22.97
N LYS A 472 42.74 6.76 -23.71
CA LYS A 472 41.65 7.71 -24.03
C LYS A 472 40.29 7.28 -23.47
N ARG A 473 40.23 6.15 -22.74
CA ARG A 473 39.04 5.71 -22.01
C ARG A 473 38.78 6.61 -20.79
N GLY A 474 37.52 6.69 -20.36
CA GLY A 474 37.10 7.51 -19.21
C GLY A 474 35.73 8.16 -19.40
N TYR A 475 35.33 8.34 -20.66
CA TYR A 475 34.02 8.84 -21.04
C TYR A 475 32.96 7.73 -20.99
N GLN A 476 31.81 8.04 -20.39
CA GLN A 476 30.61 7.20 -20.35
C GLN A 476 29.45 7.98 -20.97
N ILE A 477 28.72 7.37 -21.91
CA ILE A 477 27.58 7.97 -22.59
C ILE A 477 26.30 7.27 -22.15
N PHE A 478 25.37 8.02 -21.57
CA PHE A 478 24.03 7.53 -21.22
C PHE A 478 22.98 8.21 -22.10
N THR A 479 21.99 7.45 -22.58
CA THR A 479 20.87 8.00 -23.36
C THR A 479 19.66 8.17 -22.46
N VAL A 480 19.13 9.40 -22.39
CA VAL A 480 17.95 9.75 -21.60
C VAL A 480 16.73 8.98 -22.12
N PRO A 481 16.05 8.15 -21.31
CA PRO A 481 15.02 7.23 -21.80
C PRO A 481 13.67 7.90 -22.06
N GLU A 482 13.37 9.02 -21.39
CA GLU A 482 12.08 9.73 -21.42
C GLU A 482 12.29 11.25 -21.31
N THR A 483 11.34 12.05 -21.78
CA THR A 483 11.41 13.52 -21.61
C THR A 483 10.91 13.88 -20.21
N GLY A 484 11.68 14.62 -19.44
CA GLY A 484 11.32 14.99 -18.08
C GLY A 484 12.25 16.00 -17.45
N SER A 485 11.96 16.36 -16.20
CA SER A 485 12.95 17.02 -15.35
C SER A 485 13.87 15.96 -14.73
N TYR A 486 15.13 16.29 -14.47
CA TYR A 486 16.11 15.38 -13.90
C TYR A 486 16.95 16.14 -12.85
N VAL A 487 17.11 15.59 -11.66
CA VAL A 487 18.09 16.06 -10.67
C VAL A 487 19.38 15.29 -10.90
N LEU A 488 20.40 16.00 -11.37
CA LEU A 488 21.74 15.47 -11.57
C LEU A 488 22.58 15.76 -10.31
N LEU A 489 23.45 14.82 -9.95
CA LEU A 489 24.42 14.96 -8.86
C LEU A 489 25.78 14.43 -9.35
N ALA A 490 26.82 15.25 -9.19
CA ALA A 490 28.20 14.90 -9.49
C ALA A 490 29.03 14.96 -8.20
N ALA A 491 29.71 13.88 -7.84
CA ALA A 491 30.72 13.87 -6.78
C ALA A 491 32.11 13.65 -7.40
N GLY A 492 33.03 14.59 -7.18
CA GLY A 492 34.45 14.41 -7.50
C GLY A 492 35.10 13.37 -6.58
N ALA A 493 36.21 12.78 -7.02
CA ALA A 493 36.92 11.78 -6.25
C ALA A 493 37.78 12.38 -5.14
N ALA A 494 38.06 11.60 -4.10
CA ALA A 494 39.07 11.94 -3.11
C ALA A 494 40.50 11.78 -3.67
N GLY A 495 41.45 12.49 -3.08
CA GLY A 495 42.87 12.28 -3.34
C GLY A 495 43.36 10.90 -2.87
N GLY A 496 44.56 10.56 -3.33
CA GLY A 496 45.35 9.43 -2.86
C GLY A 496 45.99 9.74 -1.52
N GLN A 497 46.13 8.69 -0.71
CA GLN A 497 46.66 8.74 0.65
C GLN A 497 48.13 8.34 0.68
N VAL A 498 48.93 9.08 1.45
CA VAL A 498 50.28 8.67 1.87
C VAL A 498 50.34 8.64 3.39
N SER A 499 50.80 7.52 3.94
CA SER A 499 50.90 7.27 5.40
C SER A 499 49.58 7.54 6.14
N GLU A 500 49.59 8.36 7.20
CA GLU A 500 48.46 8.70 8.06
C GLU A 500 47.77 10.03 7.68
N GLY A 501 48.25 10.71 6.64
CA GLY A 501 47.62 11.93 6.15
C GLY A 501 46.22 11.68 5.61
N ILE A 502 45.32 12.65 5.80
CA ILE A 502 43.95 12.59 5.29
C ILE A 502 43.93 13.28 3.93
N PRO A 503 43.68 12.56 2.81
CA PRO A 503 43.55 13.20 1.50
C PRO A 503 42.33 14.12 1.45
N GLY A 504 42.42 15.15 0.61
CA GLY A 504 41.30 16.02 0.29
C GLY A 504 40.14 15.22 -0.28
N LYS A 505 38.92 15.56 0.15
CA LYS A 505 37.68 15.02 -0.42
C LYS A 505 37.35 15.76 -1.72
N GLY A 506 36.74 15.07 -2.67
CA GLY A 506 36.15 15.72 -3.83
C GLY A 506 34.90 16.51 -3.46
N ALA A 507 34.57 17.51 -4.26
CA ALA A 507 33.35 18.30 -4.12
C ALA A 507 32.11 17.48 -4.53
N VAL A 508 30.94 17.88 -4.03
CA VAL A 508 29.65 17.35 -4.49
C VAL A 508 28.79 18.52 -4.96
N VAL A 509 28.24 18.42 -6.17
CA VAL A 509 27.39 19.44 -6.78
C VAL A 509 26.12 18.77 -7.30
N SER A 510 24.97 19.41 -7.13
CA SER A 510 23.69 18.96 -7.70
C SER A 510 22.95 20.09 -8.40
N GLY A 511 22.06 19.73 -9.33
CA GLY A 511 21.25 20.68 -10.08
C GLY A 511 20.06 20.01 -10.76
N LYS A 512 18.97 20.76 -10.94
CA LYS A 512 17.76 20.29 -11.62
C LYS A 512 17.73 20.81 -13.05
N PHE A 513 17.57 19.91 -14.01
CA PHE A 513 17.57 20.18 -15.44
C PHE A 513 16.29 19.65 -16.08
N THR A 514 16.00 20.04 -17.32
CA THR A 514 14.98 19.39 -18.16
C THR A 514 15.71 18.76 -19.34
N LEU A 515 15.47 17.48 -19.60
CA LEU A 515 16.13 16.69 -20.63
C LEU A 515 15.08 15.97 -21.48
N ASP A 516 15.32 15.90 -22.79
CA ASP A 516 14.42 15.23 -23.72
C ASP A 516 14.81 13.76 -23.93
N LYS A 517 13.82 12.91 -24.21
CA LYS A 517 14.04 11.52 -24.64
C LYS A 517 15.03 11.45 -25.80
N GLY A 518 16.01 10.56 -25.70
CA GLY A 518 17.08 10.40 -26.69
C GLY A 518 18.25 11.37 -26.54
N THR A 519 18.16 12.36 -25.63
CA THR A 519 19.31 13.22 -25.29
C THR A 519 20.46 12.36 -24.78
N LYS A 520 21.66 12.57 -25.31
CA LYS A 520 22.86 11.86 -24.85
C LYS A 520 23.59 12.70 -23.82
N LEU A 521 23.76 12.14 -22.62
CA LEU A 521 24.64 12.69 -21.60
C LEU A 521 26.01 12.06 -21.74
N VAL A 522 27.04 12.89 -21.89
CA VAL A 522 28.44 12.48 -21.83
C VAL A 522 28.99 12.83 -20.45
N MET A 523 29.61 11.84 -19.81
CA MET A 523 30.06 11.91 -18.43
C MET A 523 31.51 11.46 -18.32
N VAL A 524 32.25 12.08 -17.41
CA VAL A 524 33.53 11.58 -16.91
C VAL A 524 33.37 11.47 -15.39
N VAL A 525 33.57 10.27 -14.84
CA VAL A 525 33.46 10.03 -13.40
C VAL A 525 34.85 10.02 -12.79
N GLY A 526 35.07 10.86 -11.80
CA GLY A 526 36.35 11.01 -11.11
C GLY A 526 36.82 9.71 -10.47
N GLN A 527 38.11 9.42 -10.60
CA GLN A 527 38.78 8.27 -10.00
C GLN A 527 39.57 8.71 -8.77
N LYS A 528 39.66 7.88 -7.72
CA LYS A 528 40.51 8.18 -6.56
C LYS A 528 41.95 8.39 -7.02
N GLY A 529 42.63 9.39 -6.48
CA GLY A 529 44.07 9.54 -6.67
C GLY A 529 44.81 8.29 -6.17
N ASN A 530 45.94 7.97 -6.80
CA ASN A 530 46.79 6.85 -6.38
C ASN A 530 47.36 7.12 -4.98
N ASP A 531 47.23 6.13 -4.10
CA ASP A 531 47.96 6.10 -2.83
C ASP A 531 49.46 5.97 -3.12
N GLY A 532 50.31 6.62 -2.33
CA GLY A 532 51.76 6.62 -2.56
C GLY A 532 52.47 5.47 -1.83
N ASP A 533 53.37 4.80 -2.53
CA ASP A 533 54.07 3.60 -2.04
C ASP A 533 55.29 3.96 -1.17
N SER A 534 55.06 4.04 0.14
CA SER A 534 56.07 4.19 1.21
C SER A 534 56.85 5.52 1.23
N CYS A 535 57.69 5.71 2.25
CA CYS A 535 58.20 7.00 2.71
C CYS A 535 59.38 7.57 1.90
N ASN A 536 59.29 7.57 0.56
CA ASN A 536 60.25 8.23 -0.32
C ASN A 536 59.58 9.46 -0.96
N ASP A 537 60.24 10.62 -0.90
CA ASP A 537 59.86 11.97 -1.41
C ASP A 537 58.67 12.03 -2.40
N GLY A 538 57.44 11.83 -1.91
CA GLY A 538 56.31 11.47 -2.77
C GLY A 538 54.95 11.52 -2.07
N GLY A 539 54.20 12.58 -2.35
CA GLY A 539 52.81 12.75 -1.89
C GLY A 539 51.79 11.91 -2.67
N GLY A 540 50.56 11.86 -2.14
CA GLY A 540 49.46 11.15 -2.78
C GLY A 540 48.97 11.83 -4.07
N GLY A 541 48.46 11.05 -5.01
CA GLY A 541 47.91 11.60 -6.26
C GLY A 541 46.65 12.45 -6.05
N GLY A 542 46.41 13.45 -6.90
CA GLY A 542 45.12 14.16 -6.91
C GLY A 542 43.97 13.27 -7.35
N GLY A 543 42.78 13.46 -6.78
CA GLY A 543 41.55 12.82 -7.22
C GLY A 543 41.00 13.45 -8.50
N GLY A 544 40.39 12.63 -9.36
CA GLY A 544 39.72 13.11 -10.57
C GLY A 544 38.44 13.89 -10.27
N GLY A 545 38.16 14.93 -11.06
CA GLY A 545 36.86 15.60 -11.06
C GLY A 545 35.79 14.77 -11.78
N THR A 546 34.52 15.02 -11.45
CA THR A 546 33.36 14.41 -12.13
C THR A 546 32.61 15.47 -12.93
N THR A 547 32.37 15.21 -14.21
CA THR A 547 31.71 16.14 -15.14
C THR A 547 30.54 15.46 -15.84
N ILE A 548 29.44 16.19 -16.00
CA ILE A 548 28.24 15.78 -16.75
C ILE A 548 27.89 16.88 -17.75
N ALA A 549 27.75 16.52 -19.03
CA ALA A 549 27.39 17.43 -20.11
C ALA A 549 26.39 16.78 -21.08
N VAL A 550 25.63 17.60 -21.82
CA VAL A 550 24.84 17.12 -22.97
C VAL A 550 25.72 17.09 -24.20
N LEU A 551 25.68 15.97 -24.95
CA LEU A 551 26.39 15.77 -26.21
C LEU A 551 25.56 16.25 -27.41
N ASP A 552 26.23 16.72 -28.46
CA ASP A 552 25.62 17.26 -29.70
C ASP A 552 24.72 18.50 -29.47
N GLN A 553 24.94 19.21 -28.37
CA GLN A 553 24.28 20.48 -28.02
C GLN A 553 25.29 21.48 -27.44
N GLY A 554 24.95 22.77 -27.35
CA GLY A 554 25.79 23.80 -26.75
C GLY A 554 26.77 24.48 -27.71
N THR A 555 27.71 25.24 -27.15
CA THR A 555 28.69 26.07 -27.89
C THR A 555 30.14 25.62 -27.73
N ASP A 556 30.41 24.73 -26.78
CA ASP A 556 31.77 24.28 -26.47
C ASP A 556 32.08 23.01 -27.28
N GLN A 557 33.35 22.79 -27.63
CA GLN A 557 33.79 21.60 -28.39
C GLN A 557 34.72 20.73 -27.56
N LEU A 558 34.51 19.41 -27.62
CA LEU A 558 35.45 18.42 -27.10
C LEU A 558 36.72 18.40 -27.96
N THR A 559 37.82 18.87 -27.38
CA THR A 559 39.14 19.00 -28.02
C THR A 559 40.25 18.43 -27.13
N GLY A 560 41.43 18.17 -27.70
CA GLY A 560 42.55 17.55 -26.98
C GLY A 560 42.43 16.01 -26.87
N ASP A 561 42.78 15.47 -25.70
CA ASP A 561 42.84 14.04 -25.39
C ASP A 561 41.44 13.45 -25.13
N VAL A 562 40.64 13.45 -26.21
CA VAL A 562 39.31 12.85 -26.26
C VAL A 562 39.31 11.68 -27.26
N PRO A 563 38.43 10.67 -27.04
CA PRO A 563 38.09 9.65 -28.02
C PRO A 563 37.83 10.23 -29.42
N THR A 564 38.21 9.51 -30.47
CA THR A 564 37.97 9.92 -31.87
C THR A 564 36.50 10.24 -32.13
N ASP A 565 35.62 9.43 -31.54
CA ASP A 565 34.17 9.45 -31.76
C ASP A 565 33.49 10.61 -31.04
N LEU A 566 34.20 11.24 -30.08
CA LEU A 566 33.79 12.44 -29.36
C LEU A 566 34.53 13.71 -29.80
N ARG A 567 35.57 13.60 -30.63
CA ARG A 567 36.38 14.75 -31.04
C ARG A 567 35.57 15.73 -31.90
N GLN A 568 35.71 17.03 -31.61
CA GLN A 568 34.96 18.13 -32.25
C GLN A 568 33.43 18.08 -32.05
N LYS A 569 32.92 17.16 -31.22
CA LYS A 569 31.51 17.16 -30.84
C LYS A 569 31.19 18.38 -29.98
N MET A 570 30.05 19.00 -30.25
CA MET A 570 29.50 20.08 -29.42
C MET A 570 29.05 19.50 -28.08
N VAL A 571 29.33 20.21 -26.99
CA VAL A 571 28.85 19.89 -25.65
C VAL A 571 28.29 21.10 -24.91
N LYS A 572 27.30 20.83 -24.05
CA LYS A 572 26.75 21.79 -23.08
C LYS A 572 27.06 21.26 -21.66
N PRO A 573 28.04 21.83 -20.94
CA PRO A 573 28.29 21.47 -19.55
C PRO A 573 27.04 21.67 -18.68
N LEU A 574 26.73 20.69 -17.82
CA LEU A 574 25.63 20.77 -16.85
C LEU A 574 26.17 20.88 -15.42
N LEU A 575 27.04 19.95 -15.03
CA LEU A 575 27.67 19.92 -13.70
C LEU A 575 29.16 19.59 -13.81
N VAL A 576 29.96 20.23 -12.97
CA VAL A 576 31.39 19.93 -12.76
C VAL A 576 31.64 19.91 -11.25
N ALA A 577 32.17 18.81 -10.74
CA ALA A 577 32.57 18.63 -9.35
C ALA A 577 34.08 18.37 -9.27
N GLY A 578 34.82 19.27 -8.62
CA GLY A 578 36.27 19.17 -8.48
C GLY A 578 36.70 17.94 -7.65
N GLY A 579 37.82 17.33 -8.03
CA GLY A 579 38.46 16.28 -7.23
C GLY A 579 39.24 16.85 -6.05
N GLY A 580 39.51 16.02 -5.05
CA GLY A 580 40.28 16.39 -3.86
C GLY A 580 41.79 16.26 -4.06
N ALA A 581 42.57 17.10 -3.39
CA ALA A 581 44.03 16.99 -3.37
C ALA A 581 44.49 15.68 -2.68
N GLY A 582 45.61 15.10 -3.12
CA GLY A 582 46.34 14.13 -2.30
C GLY A 582 46.98 14.81 -1.08
N ASN A 583 47.49 14.02 -0.12
CA ASN A 583 48.21 14.56 1.02
C ASN A 583 49.74 14.44 0.86
N ASP A 584 50.46 15.35 1.52
CA ASP A 584 51.93 15.34 1.61
C ASP A 584 52.43 14.24 2.55
N ASP A 585 53.72 13.92 2.43
CA ASP A 585 54.47 12.87 3.13
C ASP A 585 55.24 13.37 4.37
N ASN A 586 54.79 14.48 4.97
CA ASN A 586 55.45 15.19 6.09
C ASN A 586 55.46 14.42 7.45
N ALA A 587 56.13 13.26 7.50
CA ALA A 587 56.48 12.55 8.74
C ALA A 587 57.67 11.58 8.55
N TYR A 588 58.90 12.13 8.47
CA TYR A 588 60.07 11.34 8.89
C TYR A 588 59.84 10.95 10.37
N TRP A 589 60.00 9.66 10.70
CA TRP A 589 59.77 9.00 12.01
C TRP A 589 58.34 8.52 12.33
N GLY A 590 58.00 7.31 11.85
CA GLY A 590 57.29 6.32 12.67
C GLY A 590 55.81 6.05 12.38
N CYS A 591 55.51 5.44 11.22
CA CYS A 591 54.16 5.01 10.85
C CYS A 591 53.54 3.98 11.83
N LYS A 592 52.30 4.21 12.30
CA LYS A 592 51.49 3.26 13.09
C LYS A 592 49.97 3.34 12.80
N HIS A 593 49.58 2.54 11.82
CA HIS A 593 48.30 1.81 11.75
C HIS A 593 46.95 2.56 11.89
N ARG A 594 46.38 2.83 10.71
CA ARG A 594 45.07 2.29 10.26
C ARG A 594 43.80 2.83 10.94
N PHE A 595 43.18 3.80 10.26
CA PHE A 595 41.73 3.86 10.09
C PHE A 595 41.40 4.05 8.60
N GLN A 596 40.42 3.31 8.08
CA GLN A 596 40.10 3.28 6.65
C GLN A 596 38.59 3.48 6.47
N ILE A 597 38.19 4.60 5.85
CA ILE A 597 36.80 4.83 5.43
C ILE A 597 36.80 4.97 3.91
N SER A 598 36.46 3.88 3.22
CA SER A 598 36.22 3.86 1.79
C SER A 598 34.83 4.42 1.47
N GLY A 599 34.75 5.66 1.00
CA GLY A 599 33.53 6.19 0.39
C GLY A 599 33.49 5.86 -1.11
N SER A 600 32.41 5.24 -1.59
CA SER A 600 32.25 4.92 -3.01
C SER A 600 32.03 6.18 -3.87
N LEU A 601 32.64 6.19 -5.04
CA LEU A 601 32.64 7.27 -6.04
C LEU A 601 31.32 7.27 -6.83
N VAL A 602 30.67 8.43 -7.03
CA VAL A 602 29.32 8.48 -7.62
C VAL A 602 29.04 9.73 -8.48
N ALA A 603 28.59 9.50 -9.72
CA ALA A 603 27.66 10.39 -10.41
C ALA A 603 26.24 9.78 -10.33
N GLN A 604 25.23 10.62 -10.14
CA GLN A 604 23.84 10.20 -9.92
C GLN A 604 22.90 10.98 -10.82
N ILE A 605 21.99 10.26 -11.46
CA ILE A 605 20.85 10.83 -12.18
C ILE A 605 19.61 10.36 -11.45
N LEU A 606 18.84 11.32 -10.92
CA LEU A 606 17.54 11.12 -10.30
C LEU A 606 16.49 11.69 -11.23
N VAL A 607 15.61 10.84 -11.75
CA VAL A 607 14.33 11.26 -12.34
C VAL A 607 13.37 11.49 -11.17
N PRO A 608 12.50 12.51 -11.20
CA PRO A 608 11.37 12.64 -10.29
C PRO A 608 10.21 11.70 -10.67
#